data_AF-A0A417QAK1-F1
#
_entry.id   AF-A0A417QAK1-F1
#
_cell.length_a   1.000
_cell.length_b   1.000
_cell.length_c   1.000
_cell.angle_alpha   90.00
_cell.angle_beta   90.00
_cell.angle_gamma   90.00
#
_symmetry.space_group_name_H-M   'P 1'
#
loop_
_entity.id
_entity.type
_entity.pdbx_description
1 polymer ?
#
loop_
_entity_poly.entity_id
_entity_poly.type
_entity_poly.pdbx_seq_one_letter_code
_entity_poly.pdbx_strand_id
1 'polypeptide(L)'
;MIQSLAAGLNTGYSVENAVRETQKELMMVYPKEAVISKELAVMTRKLRLSMSMEQAFDEFARRVDMEDVRNFSVVFTAAKKSGGDMIAIIRNTVDQISGKIEVKREIETLLAAKKYEYKVMSIIPYVIIAYMRLSFPEFMSYLYGNILGIGVMSVCLGIYAGAYVLGAKMVDIEV
;
A
#
# COMPACT_ATOMS: atom_id res chain seq x y z
N MET A 1 -13.66 4.98 6.43
CA MET A 1 -14.84 4.28 7.00
C MET A 1 -14.63 3.93 8.46
N ILE A 2 -13.70 3.03 8.81
CA ILE A 2 -13.49 2.60 10.21
C ILE A 2 -13.10 3.77 11.12
N GLN A 3 -12.22 4.68 10.68
CA GLN A 3 -11.83 5.86 11.46
C GLN A 3 -12.98 6.85 11.68
N SER A 4 -13.76 7.18 10.63
CA SER A 4 -14.96 8.02 10.75
C SER A 4 -16.00 7.42 11.71
N LEU A 5 -16.17 6.10 11.64
CA LEU A 5 -17.12 5.38 12.48
C LEU A 5 -16.68 5.34 13.94
N ALA A 6 -15.39 5.08 14.19
CA ALA A 6 -14.79 5.14 15.51
C ALA A 6 -14.85 6.55 16.12
N ALA A 7 -14.65 7.60 15.31
CA ALA A 7 -14.78 8.98 15.75
C ALA A 7 -16.23 9.34 16.15
N GLY A 8 -17.23 8.88 15.39
CA GLY A 8 -18.64 9.07 15.71
C GLY A 8 -19.07 8.31 16.98
N LEU A 9 -18.52 7.12 17.22
CA LEU A 9 -18.81 6.33 18.42
C LEU A 9 -18.15 6.89 19.69
N ASN A 10 -16.93 7.43 19.57
CA ASN A 10 -16.21 8.06 20.70
C ASN A 10 -16.80 9.41 21.15
N THR A 11 -17.63 10.04 20.32
CA THR A 11 -18.27 11.33 20.61
C THR A 11 -19.63 11.20 21.28
N GLY A 12 -20.05 9.98 21.65
CA GLY A 12 -21.28 9.72 22.39
C GLY A 12 -22.55 9.67 21.53
N TYR A 13 -22.42 9.61 20.20
CA TYR A 13 -23.57 9.38 19.33
C TYR A 13 -24.14 7.97 19.50
N SER A 14 -25.46 7.84 19.36
CA SER A 14 -26.06 6.52 19.11
C SER A 14 -25.44 5.93 17.85
N VAL A 15 -25.22 4.63 17.86
CA VAL A 15 -24.49 3.91 16.81
C VAL A 15 -25.15 4.10 15.44
N GLU A 16 -26.47 4.22 15.42
CA GLU A 16 -27.27 4.57 14.26
C GLU A 16 -26.89 5.93 13.65
N ASN A 17 -26.63 6.93 14.49
CA ASN A 17 -26.19 8.26 14.05
C ASN A 17 -24.74 8.22 13.56
N ALA A 18 -23.85 7.50 14.24
CA ALA A 18 -22.44 7.35 13.81
C ALA A 18 -22.34 6.69 12.43
N VAL A 19 -23.12 5.63 12.20
CA VAL A 19 -23.19 4.93 10.90
C VAL A 19 -23.78 5.84 9.82
N ARG A 20 -24.85 6.59 10.14
CA ARG A 20 -25.49 7.52 9.18
C ARG A 20 -24.56 8.66 8.77
N GLU A 21 -23.84 9.27 9.71
CA GLU A 21 -22.92 10.35 9.37
C GLU A 21 -21.69 9.84 8.62
N THR A 22 -21.17 8.66 8.99
CA THR A 22 -20.12 7.99 8.22
C THR A 22 -20.56 7.69 6.78
N GLN A 23 -21.82 7.27 6.59
CA GLN A 23 -22.39 7.05 5.26
C GLN A 23 -22.46 8.36 4.44
N LYS A 24 -22.91 9.46 5.04
CA LYS A 24 -22.97 10.76 4.36
C LYS A 24 -21.58 11.26 3.97
N GLU A 25 -20.61 11.12 4.86
CA GLU A 25 -19.23 11.52 4.62
C GLU A 25 -18.61 10.69 3.48
N LEU A 26 -18.84 9.36 3.48
CA LEU A 26 -18.35 8.48 2.42
C LEU A 26 -19.03 8.70 1.06
N MET A 27 -20.29 9.16 1.03
CA MET A 27 -20.98 9.54 -0.21
C MET A 27 -20.41 10.81 -0.86
N MET A 28 -19.62 11.62 -0.15
CA MET A 28 -18.91 12.76 -0.75
C MET A 28 -17.61 12.34 -1.47
N VAL A 29 -17.04 11.20 -1.09
CA VAL A 29 -15.75 10.71 -1.60
C VAL A 29 -15.91 9.56 -2.60
N TYR A 30 -16.94 8.73 -2.43
CA TYR A 30 -17.21 7.56 -3.28
C TYR A 30 -18.51 7.73 -4.08
N PRO A 31 -18.52 7.36 -5.37
CA PRO A 31 -19.74 7.35 -6.16
C PRO A 31 -20.81 6.42 -5.56
N LYS A 32 -22.09 6.73 -5.81
CA LYS A 32 -23.23 5.99 -5.22
C LYS A 32 -23.25 4.52 -5.63
N GLU A 33 -22.62 4.19 -6.74
CA GLU A 33 -22.53 2.85 -7.32
C GLU A 33 -21.46 1.98 -6.65
N ALA A 34 -20.56 2.57 -5.86
CA ALA A 34 -19.50 1.86 -5.16
C ALA A 34 -20.08 0.84 -4.17
N VAL A 35 -19.43 -0.33 -4.10
CA VAL A 35 -19.84 -1.46 -3.24
C VAL A 35 -19.96 -1.04 -1.78
N ILE A 36 -19.01 -0.22 -1.29
CA ILE A 36 -19.00 0.31 0.07
C ILE A 36 -20.22 1.21 0.36
N SER A 37 -20.60 2.07 -0.59
CA SER A 37 -21.75 2.97 -0.45
C SER A 37 -23.08 2.19 -0.39
N LYS A 38 -23.19 1.11 -1.18
CA LYS A 38 -24.37 0.23 -1.17
C LYS A 38 -24.48 -0.58 0.12
N GLU A 39 -23.38 -1.19 0.58
CA GLU A 39 -23.38 -2.01 1.80
C GLU A 39 -23.61 -1.16 3.06
N LEU A 40 -23.06 0.05 3.14
CA LEU A 40 -23.38 1.00 4.23
C LEU A 40 -24.86 1.41 4.23
N ALA A 41 -25.47 1.61 3.06
CA ALA A 41 -26.90 1.92 2.97
C ALA A 41 -27.76 0.75 3.46
N VAL A 42 -27.36 -0.50 3.19
CA VAL A 42 -28.00 -1.70 3.72
C VAL A 42 -27.86 -1.77 5.24
N MET A 43 -26.66 -1.48 5.77
CA MET A 43 -26.41 -1.49 7.21
C MET A 43 -27.25 -0.43 7.94
N THR A 44 -27.29 0.82 7.45
CA THR A 44 -28.14 1.89 8.01
C THR A 44 -29.62 1.52 8.01
N ARG A 45 -30.10 0.85 6.94
CA ARG A 45 -31.50 0.42 6.84
C ARG A 45 -31.83 -0.69 7.84
N LYS A 46 -30.91 -1.63 8.09
CA LYS A 46 -31.08 -2.71 9.07
C LYS A 46 -31.03 -2.21 10.51
N LEU A 47 -30.14 -1.26 10.80
CA LEU A 47 -30.10 -0.60 12.11
C LEU A 47 -31.41 0.17 12.39
N ARG A 48 -32.00 0.82 11.39
CA ARG A 48 -33.34 1.43 11.49
C ARG A 48 -34.49 0.44 11.78
N LEU A 49 -34.29 -0.84 11.47
CA LEU A 49 -35.27 -1.91 11.73
C LEU A 49 -35.08 -2.55 13.12
N SER A 50 -34.39 -1.86 14.04
CA SER A 50 -34.10 -2.33 15.40
C SER A 50 -33.31 -3.65 15.44
N MET A 51 -32.59 -3.98 14.37
CA MET A 51 -31.69 -5.13 14.34
C MET A 51 -30.50 -4.85 15.27
N SER A 52 -30.06 -5.84 16.04
CA SER A 52 -28.94 -5.61 16.95
C SER A 52 -27.67 -5.28 16.16
N MET A 53 -26.88 -4.35 16.68
CA MET A 53 -25.66 -3.91 16.04
C MET A 53 -24.70 -5.08 15.81
N GLU A 54 -24.61 -6.04 16.74
CA GLU A 54 -23.75 -7.21 16.57
C GLU A 54 -24.16 -8.01 15.33
N GLN A 55 -25.46 -8.18 15.09
CA GLN A 55 -25.98 -8.88 13.92
C GLN A 55 -25.72 -8.08 12.63
N ALA A 56 -25.86 -6.76 12.67
CA ALA A 56 -25.66 -5.90 11.51
C ALA A 56 -24.18 -5.89 11.06
N PHE A 57 -23.24 -5.80 11.99
CA PHE A 57 -21.81 -5.83 11.69
C PHE A 57 -21.31 -7.23 11.32
N ASP A 58 -21.84 -8.28 11.95
CA ASP A 58 -21.47 -9.65 11.61
C ASP A 58 -21.95 -10.03 10.19
N GLU A 59 -23.17 -9.66 9.80
CA GLU A 59 -23.64 -9.83 8.42
C GLU A 59 -22.85 -8.98 7.42
N PHE A 60 -22.48 -7.76 7.79
CA PHE A 60 -21.64 -6.89 6.97
C PHE A 60 -20.24 -7.49 6.78
N ALA A 61 -19.61 -7.99 7.85
CA ALA A 61 -18.30 -8.65 7.80
C ALA A 61 -18.32 -9.94 6.97
N ARG A 62 -19.43 -10.70 7.00
CA ARG A 62 -19.60 -11.89 6.13
C ARG A 62 -19.79 -11.55 4.66
N ARG A 63 -20.39 -10.39 4.35
CA ARG A 63 -20.70 -9.98 2.97
C ARG A 63 -19.57 -9.27 2.25
N VAL A 64 -18.76 -8.51 3.00
CA VAL A 64 -17.72 -7.67 2.41
C VAL A 64 -16.43 -8.44 2.15
N ASP A 65 -16.24 -9.63 2.75
CA ASP A 65 -15.07 -10.53 2.59
C ASP A 65 -13.71 -9.81 2.60
N MET A 66 -13.62 -8.73 3.38
CA MET A 66 -12.38 -7.99 3.60
C MET A 66 -11.89 -8.26 5.01
N GLU A 67 -10.64 -8.71 5.11
CA GLU A 67 -9.96 -9.09 6.36
C GLU A 67 -10.02 -7.98 7.43
N ASP A 68 -9.92 -6.72 7.00
CA ASP A 68 -9.96 -5.54 7.87
C ASP A 68 -11.31 -5.37 8.60
N VAL A 69 -12.43 -5.69 7.94
CA VAL A 69 -13.78 -5.55 8.52
C VAL A 69 -14.04 -6.66 9.53
N ARG A 70 -13.54 -7.87 9.26
CA ARG A 70 -13.64 -9.03 10.16
C ARG A 70 -12.85 -8.79 11.44
N ASN A 71 -11.61 -8.29 11.32
CA ASN A 71 -10.80 -7.93 12.49
C ASN A 71 -11.47 -6.84 13.35
N PHE A 72 -12.08 -5.83 12.73
CA PHE A 72 -12.81 -4.80 13.47
C PHE A 72 -14.00 -5.38 14.26
N SER A 73 -14.80 -6.28 13.67
CA SER A 73 -15.95 -6.91 14.34
C SER A 73 -15.54 -7.78 15.54
N VAL A 74 -14.43 -8.53 15.40
CA VAL A 74 -13.88 -9.37 16.48
C VAL A 74 -13.38 -8.50 17.63
N VAL A 75 -12.62 -7.44 17.32
CA VAL A 75 -12.12 -6.51 18.33
C VAL A 75 -13.28 -5.78 19.01
N PHE A 76 -14.27 -5.29 18.28
CA PHE A 76 -15.43 -4.60 18.83
C PHE A 76 -16.22 -5.49 19.82
N THR A 77 -16.45 -6.76 19.45
CA THR A 77 -17.16 -7.73 20.29
C THR A 77 -16.35 -8.11 21.54
N ALA A 78 -15.04 -8.31 21.38
CA ALA A 78 -14.13 -8.60 22.49
C ALA A 78 -14.06 -7.44 23.48
N ALA A 79 -14.00 -6.22 22.95
CA ALA A 79 -13.83 -5.02 23.74
C ALA A 79 -15.09 -4.70 24.56
N LYS A 80 -16.30 -4.88 23.99
CA LYS A 80 -17.59 -4.74 24.72
C LYS A 80 -17.78 -5.74 25.86
N LYS A 81 -17.21 -6.94 25.76
CA LYS A 81 -17.35 -8.00 26.77
C LYS A 81 -16.38 -7.86 27.96
N SER A 82 -15.33 -7.05 27.82
CA SER A 82 -14.22 -7.01 28.77
C SER A 82 -14.37 -5.98 29.90
N GLY A 83 -15.24 -4.97 29.78
CA GLY A 83 -15.44 -3.96 30.85
C GLY A 83 -14.20 -3.15 31.27
N GLY A 84 -13.04 -3.34 30.62
CA GLY A 84 -11.85 -2.51 30.75
C GLY A 84 -11.88 -1.34 29.76
N ASP A 85 -10.94 -0.40 29.88
CA ASP A 85 -10.85 0.80 29.05
C ASP A 85 -10.65 0.47 27.56
N MET A 86 -11.77 0.20 26.92
CA MET A 86 -11.92 -0.13 25.51
C MET A 86 -11.31 0.96 24.63
N ILE A 87 -11.43 2.20 25.09
CA ILE A 87 -10.93 3.38 24.43
C ILE A 87 -9.40 3.35 24.45
N ALA A 88 -8.78 2.96 25.57
CA ALA A 88 -7.32 2.80 25.66
C ALA A 88 -6.77 1.71 24.75
N ILE A 89 -7.43 0.54 24.68
CA ILE A 89 -6.98 -0.58 23.80
C ILE A 89 -7.12 -0.18 22.32
N ILE A 90 -8.25 0.41 21.94
CA ILE A 90 -8.49 0.88 20.57
C ILE A 90 -7.48 1.98 20.21
N ARG A 91 -7.21 2.94 21.11
CA ARG A 91 -6.24 4.02 20.88
C ARG A 91 -4.84 3.47 20.66
N ASN A 92 -4.38 2.57 21.53
CA ASN A 92 -3.06 1.95 21.40
C ASN A 92 -2.93 1.16 20.08
N THR A 93 -4.00 0.47 19.67
CA THR A 93 -4.01 -0.25 18.38
C THR A 93 -3.95 0.72 17.19
N VAL A 94 -4.70 1.83 17.24
CA VAL A 94 -4.67 2.87 16.21
C VAL A 94 -3.29 3.52 16.12
N ASP A 95 -2.64 3.79 17.25
CA ASP A 95 -1.30 4.37 17.30
C ASP A 95 -0.27 3.39 16.70
N GLN A 96 -0.37 2.09 17.00
CA GLN A 96 0.49 1.06 16.41
C GLN A 96 0.29 0.93 14.89
N ILE A 97 -0.96 0.92 14.41
CA ILE A 97 -1.26 0.86 12.98
C ILE A 97 -0.72 2.12 12.28
N SER A 98 -0.93 3.29 12.88
CA SER A 98 -0.48 4.56 12.31
C SER A 98 1.05 4.62 12.22
N GLY A 99 1.75 4.18 13.27
CA GLY A 99 3.20 4.06 13.25
C GLY A 99 3.69 3.08 12.18
N LYS A 100 3.01 1.94 11.99
CA LYS A 100 3.36 0.98 10.94
C LYS A 100 3.17 1.58 9.53
N ILE A 101 2.11 2.35 9.31
CA ILE A 101 1.85 3.04 8.03
C ILE A 101 2.94 4.09 7.77
N GLU A 102 3.31 4.87 8.79
CA GLU A 102 4.35 5.89 8.67
C GLU A 102 5.70 5.28 8.29
N VAL A 103 6.11 4.20 8.96
CA VAL A 103 7.32 3.45 8.60
C VAL A 103 7.23 2.87 7.19
N LYS A 104 6.09 2.28 6.80
CA LYS A 104 5.90 1.76 5.43
C LYS A 104 6.07 2.87 4.39
N ARG A 105 5.48 4.04 4.65
CA ARG A 105 5.57 5.20 3.76
C ARG A 105 7.00 5.76 3.68
N GLU A 106 7.74 5.76 4.78
CA GLU A 106 9.15 6.12 4.80
C GLU A 106 9.98 5.15 3.96
N ILE A 107 9.76 3.84 4.11
CA ILE A 107 10.41 2.79 3.29
C ILE A 107 10.08 2.98 1.81
N GLU A 108 8.81 3.20 1.44
CA GLU A 108 8.39 3.45 0.06
C GLU A 108 9.07 4.69 -0.53
N THR A 109 9.21 5.76 0.27
CA THR A 109 9.87 6.99 -0.15
C THR A 109 11.38 6.77 -0.39
N LEU A 110 12.04 6.05 0.51
CA LEU A 110 13.45 5.67 0.38
C LEU A 110 13.68 4.74 -0.83
N LEU A 111 12.81 3.75 -1.02
CA LEU A 111 12.84 2.86 -2.18
C LEU A 111 12.61 3.60 -3.49
N ALA A 112 11.68 4.56 -3.54
CA ALA A 112 11.45 5.38 -4.72
C ALA A 112 12.72 6.15 -5.12
N ALA A 113 13.39 6.79 -4.18
CA ALA A 113 14.67 7.47 -4.43
C ALA A 113 15.74 6.49 -4.95
N LYS A 114 15.88 5.32 -4.32
CA LYS A 114 16.84 4.29 -4.75
C LYS A 114 16.53 3.72 -6.13
N LYS A 115 15.25 3.57 -6.49
CA LYS A 115 14.81 3.14 -7.82
C LYS A 115 15.21 4.15 -8.90
N TYR A 116 15.08 5.44 -8.61
CA TYR A 116 15.56 6.49 -9.52
C TYR A 116 17.08 6.49 -9.67
N GLU A 117 17.82 6.39 -8.56
CA GLU A 117 19.29 6.30 -8.57
C GLU A 117 19.77 5.11 -9.41
N TYR A 118 19.18 3.93 -9.18
CA TYR A 118 19.46 2.71 -9.95
C TYR A 118 19.15 2.88 -11.44
N LYS A 119 18.02 3.52 -11.79
CA LYS A 119 17.65 3.78 -13.18
C LYS A 119 18.67 4.69 -13.88
N VAL A 120 19.17 5.71 -13.18
CA VAL A 120 20.23 6.59 -13.71
C VAL A 120 21.54 5.82 -13.89
N MET A 121 21.98 5.06 -12.87
CA MET A 121 23.20 4.25 -12.95
C MET A 121 23.13 3.20 -14.08
N SER A 122 21.95 2.66 -14.35
CA SER A 122 21.73 1.71 -15.44
C SER A 122 21.88 2.34 -16.84
N ILE A 123 21.76 3.66 -16.97
CA ILE A 123 21.88 4.35 -18.26
C ILE A 123 23.32 4.81 -18.54
N ILE A 124 24.12 5.06 -17.48
CA ILE A 124 25.48 5.60 -17.58
C ILE A 124 26.38 4.85 -18.57
N PRO A 125 26.48 3.50 -18.55
CA PRO A 125 27.39 2.78 -19.44
C PRO A 125 27.06 2.98 -20.92
N TYR A 126 25.77 3.07 -21.27
CA TYR A 126 25.33 3.35 -22.63
C TYR A 126 25.73 4.75 -23.08
N VAL A 127 25.58 5.75 -22.20
CA VAL A 127 26.00 7.13 -22.48
C VAL A 127 27.50 7.22 -22.67
N ILE A 128 28.29 6.54 -21.83
CA ILE A 128 29.76 6.49 -21.95
C ILE A 128 30.17 5.83 -23.28
N ILE A 129 29.57 4.69 -23.63
CA ILE A 129 29.86 4.00 -24.91
C ILE A 129 29.50 4.90 -26.10
N ALA A 130 28.35 5.56 -26.07
CA ALA A 130 27.93 6.48 -27.13
C ALA A 130 28.89 7.68 -27.25
N TYR A 131 29.27 8.28 -26.12
CA TYR A 131 30.23 9.38 -26.08
C TYR A 131 31.59 8.97 -26.64
N MET A 132 32.13 7.82 -26.20
CA MET A 132 33.42 7.34 -26.68
C MET A 132 33.39 6.99 -28.16
N ARG A 133 32.26 6.50 -28.70
CA ARG A 133 32.11 6.22 -30.13
C ARG A 133 32.15 7.48 -30.99
N LEU A 134 31.63 8.61 -30.49
CA LEU A 134 31.65 9.89 -31.20
C LEU A 134 33.01 10.60 -31.08
N SER A 135 33.60 10.61 -29.89
CA SER A 135 34.84 11.34 -29.62
C SER A 135 36.10 10.58 -30.05
N PHE A 136 36.10 9.23 -29.97
CA PHE A 136 37.27 8.39 -30.23
C PHE A 136 36.93 7.13 -31.06
N PRO A 137 36.56 7.29 -32.34
CA PRO A 137 36.14 6.17 -33.18
C PRO A 137 37.25 5.15 -33.44
N GLU A 138 38.52 5.57 -33.55
CA GLU A 138 39.64 4.64 -33.70
C GLU A 138 39.85 3.76 -32.46
N PHE A 139 39.69 4.31 -31.25
CA PHE A 139 39.84 3.50 -30.04
C PHE A 139 38.76 2.40 -29.96
N MET A 140 37.53 2.74 -30.36
CA MET A 140 36.44 1.77 -30.44
C MET A 140 36.65 0.71 -31.53
N SER A 141 37.32 1.04 -32.65
CA SER A 141 37.61 0.06 -33.69
C SER A 141 38.65 -0.97 -33.23
N TYR A 142 39.64 -0.59 -32.41
CA TYR A 142 40.56 -1.55 -31.78
C TYR A 142 39.88 -2.42 -30.72
N LEU A 143 38.93 -1.86 -29.97
CA LEU A 143 38.20 -2.57 -28.91
C LEU A 143 37.21 -3.61 -29.47
N TYR A 144 36.54 -3.31 -30.58
CA TYR A 144 35.55 -4.20 -31.21
C TYR A 144 36.06 -4.94 -32.46
N GLY A 145 37.22 -4.54 -33.02
CA GLY A 145 37.76 -5.13 -34.25
C GLY A 145 38.60 -6.39 -34.05
N ASN A 146 39.02 -6.70 -32.81
CA ASN A 146 39.83 -7.87 -32.51
C ASN A 146 39.01 -8.93 -31.76
N ILE A 147 39.21 -10.23 -32.07
CA ILE A 147 38.46 -11.35 -31.48
C ILE A 147 38.58 -11.36 -29.95
N LEU A 148 39.76 -11.00 -29.42
CA LEU A 148 39.96 -10.84 -27.98
C LEU A 148 39.13 -9.70 -27.38
N GLY A 149 39.02 -8.57 -28.08
CA GLY A 149 38.23 -7.43 -27.64
C GLY A 149 36.72 -7.71 -27.62
N ILE A 150 36.23 -8.42 -28.66
CA ILE A 150 34.85 -8.92 -28.71
C ILE A 150 34.57 -9.89 -27.56
N GLY A 151 35.51 -10.80 -27.25
CA GLY A 151 35.40 -11.72 -26.12
C GLY A 151 35.29 -11.01 -24.77
N VAL A 152 36.18 -10.05 -24.50
CA VAL A 152 36.16 -9.25 -23.26
C VAL A 152 34.87 -8.44 -23.14
N MET A 153 34.43 -7.80 -24.23
CA MET A 153 33.18 -7.04 -24.22
C MET A 153 31.97 -7.94 -23.97
N SER A 154 31.94 -9.15 -24.52
CA SER A 154 30.85 -10.11 -24.29
C SER A 154 30.77 -10.53 -22.82
N VAL A 155 31.91 -10.76 -22.15
CA VAL A 155 31.98 -11.08 -20.72
C VAL A 155 31.52 -9.89 -19.87
N CYS A 156 32.01 -8.68 -20.16
CA CYS A 156 31.57 -7.46 -19.47
C CYS A 156 30.06 -7.23 -19.60
N LEU A 157 29.50 -7.45 -20.79
CA LEU A 157 28.06 -7.35 -21.02
C LEU A 157 27.28 -8.40 -20.24
N GLY A 158 27.80 -9.63 -20.13
CA GLY A 158 27.22 -10.69 -19.32
C GLY A 158 27.21 -10.36 -17.82
N ILE A 159 28.32 -9.83 -17.28
CA ILE A 159 28.40 -9.36 -15.90
C ILE A 159 27.43 -8.21 -15.67
N TYR A 160 27.36 -7.26 -16.62
CA TYR A 160 26.46 -6.13 -16.54
C TYR A 160 24.99 -6.56 -16.56
N ALA A 161 24.62 -7.50 -17.43
CA ALA A 161 23.28 -8.09 -17.48
C ALA A 161 22.94 -8.82 -16.16
N GLY A 162 23.89 -9.57 -15.60
CA GLY A 162 23.73 -10.21 -14.29
C GLY A 162 23.51 -9.20 -13.16
N ALA A 163 24.32 -8.14 -13.11
CA ALA A 163 24.17 -7.05 -12.15
C ALA A 163 22.84 -6.29 -12.34
N TYR A 164 22.39 -6.13 -13.58
CA TYR A 164 21.09 -5.53 -13.88
C TYR A 164 19.94 -6.38 -13.33
N VAL A 165 19.93 -7.70 -13.58
CA VAL A 165 18.90 -8.60 -13.06
C VAL A 165 18.87 -8.63 -11.53
N LEU A 166 20.05 -8.67 -10.88
CA LEU A 166 20.15 -8.63 -9.42
C LEU A 166 19.66 -7.30 -8.84
N GLY A 167 20.04 -6.18 -9.45
CA GLY A 167 19.59 -4.86 -9.04
C GLY A 167 18.08 -4.66 -9.23
N ALA A 168 17.53 -5.13 -10.34
CA ALA A 168 16.09 -5.11 -10.58
C ALA A 168 15.33 -5.90 -9.51
N LYS A 169 15.79 -7.11 -9.15
CA LYS A 169 15.19 -7.90 -8.07
C LYS A 169 15.28 -7.24 -6.69
N MET A 170 16.37 -6.54 -6.36
CA MET A 170 16.50 -5.85 -5.08
C MET A 170 15.60 -4.62 -4.97
N VAL A 171 15.37 -3.93 -6.09
CA VAL A 171 14.53 -2.72 -6.13
C VAL A 171 13.04 -3.06 -6.22
N ASP A 172 12.70 -4.24 -6.72
CA ASP A 172 11.31 -4.71 -6.87
C ASP A 172 10.82 -5.53 -5.66
N ILE A 173 11.45 -5.33 -4.49
CA ILE A 173 10.92 -5.87 -3.23
C ILE A 173 9.63 -5.11 -2.92
N GLU A 174 8.52 -5.67 -3.40
CA GLU A 174 7.16 -5.33 -3.03
C GLU A 174 6.95 -5.75 -1.57
N VAL A 175 6.65 -4.77 -0.70
CA VAL A 175 6.38 -4.96 0.74
C VAL A 175 4.89 -5.10 1.00
#